data_AF-A0A2T1BXW7-F1
#
_entry.id   AF-A0A2T1BXW7-F1
#
_cell.length_a   1.000
_cell.length_b   1.000
_cell.length_c   1.000
_cell.angle_alpha   90.00
_cell.angle_beta   90.00
_cell.angle_gamma   90.00
#
_symmetry.space_group_name_H-M   'P 1'
#
loop_
_entity.id
_entity.type
_entity.pdbx_description
1 polymer ?
#
loop_
_entity_poly.entity_id
_entity_poly.type
_entity_poly.pdbx_seq_one_letter_code
_entity_poly.pdbx_strand_id
1 'polypeptide(L)'
;MWARESGERLAQSQTVSESCPEAIEPLIAWMLQDLPSYANRVIQRSGRVGKSQKPKLSVFIAGKPEFKPLTLGPGVYSPRDLTQKAEEETQQVFFTTWERSYQEQQIIEFQNYHWAFLTRTTSGWRLAAVYSSLGSYPTSKPPTPIRESSEGVIGQGIKLWLRDCAVGKLRSRSLSKAFSPIKHHK
;
A
#
# COMPACT_ATOMS: atom_id res chain seq x y z
N MET A 1 13.57 -33.16 50.98
CA MET A 1 12.25 -33.39 50.37
C MET A 1 11.65 -32.03 50.08
N TRP A 2 11.51 -31.73 48.77
CA TRP A 2 10.72 -30.68 48.09
C TRP A 2 10.94 -29.20 48.42
N ALA A 3 10.81 -28.24 47.50
CA ALA A 3 10.93 -28.15 46.04
C ALA A 3 10.84 -26.64 45.74
N ARG A 4 11.69 -26.10 44.86
CA ARG A 4 11.55 -24.72 44.33
C ARG A 4 10.53 -24.75 43.20
N GLU A 5 9.39 -24.10 43.36
CA GLU A 5 8.44 -23.85 42.27
C GLU A 5 8.94 -22.66 41.43
N SER A 6 9.51 -22.97 40.27
CA SER A 6 9.79 -22.01 39.20
C SER A 6 8.50 -21.80 38.41
N GLY A 7 7.83 -20.67 38.63
CA GLY A 7 6.70 -20.26 37.80
C GLY A 7 7.17 -19.74 36.44
N GLU A 8 7.30 -20.63 35.46
CA GLU A 8 7.45 -20.27 34.05
C GLU A 8 6.15 -19.64 33.52
N ARG A 9 6.12 -18.31 33.40
CA ARG A 9 5.08 -17.63 32.61
C ARG A 9 5.43 -17.76 31.13
N LEU A 10 4.85 -18.77 30.48
CA LEU A 10 4.76 -18.84 29.03
C LEU A 10 4.02 -17.60 28.52
N ALA A 11 4.75 -16.66 27.92
CA ALA A 11 4.17 -15.61 27.10
C ALA A 11 3.57 -16.27 25.86
N GLN A 12 2.27 -16.54 25.88
CA GLN A 12 1.54 -16.95 24.69
C GLN A 12 1.48 -15.76 23.74
N SER A 13 2.45 -15.69 22.83
CA SER A 13 2.34 -14.88 21.62
C SER A 13 1.32 -15.55 20.71
N GLN A 14 0.04 -15.21 20.87
CA GLN A 14 -1.00 -15.60 19.92
C GLN A 14 -0.72 -14.88 18.59
N THR A 15 -0.12 -15.58 17.65
CA THR A 15 -0.07 -15.15 16.25
C THR A 15 -1.46 -15.37 15.67
N VAL A 16 -2.32 -14.35 15.74
CA VAL A 16 -3.54 -14.32 14.92
C VAL A 16 -3.07 -14.26 13.48
N SER A 17 -3.28 -15.33 12.71
CA SER A 17 -3.18 -15.25 11.25
C SER A 17 -4.34 -14.37 10.78
N GLU A 18 -4.11 -13.07 10.72
CA GLU A 18 -5.07 -12.13 10.17
C GLU A 18 -5.29 -12.49 8.69
N SER A 19 -6.45 -13.07 8.39
CA SER A 19 -6.86 -13.41 7.03
C SER A 19 -6.93 -12.15 6.18
N CYS A 20 -6.66 -12.27 4.87
CA CYS A 20 -6.78 -11.15 3.94
C CYS A 20 -8.17 -10.49 4.04
N PRO A 21 -8.27 -9.17 4.27
CA PRO A 21 -9.57 -8.52 4.46
C PRO A 21 -10.45 -8.63 3.22
N GLU A 22 -11.73 -8.94 3.43
CA GLU A 22 -12.71 -8.94 2.33
C GLU A 22 -13.22 -7.54 1.99
N ALA A 23 -13.41 -6.69 3.00
CA ALA A 23 -13.83 -5.30 2.82
C ALA A 23 -12.67 -4.45 2.29
N ILE A 24 -12.99 -3.47 1.43
CA ILE A 24 -11.99 -2.68 0.72
C ILE A 24 -11.19 -1.76 1.65
N GLU A 25 -11.83 -1.13 2.63
CA GLU A 25 -11.19 -0.18 3.54
C GLU A 25 -10.07 -0.81 4.39
N PRO A 26 -10.31 -1.93 5.13
CA PRO A 26 -9.23 -2.58 5.87
C PRO A 26 -8.16 -3.19 4.94
N LEU A 27 -8.56 -3.71 3.77
CA LEU A 27 -7.61 -4.20 2.77
C LEU A 27 -6.63 -3.10 2.36
N ILE A 28 -7.14 -1.94 1.96
CA ILE A 28 -6.34 -0.80 1.53
C ILE A 28 -5.51 -0.24 2.67
N ALA A 29 -6.06 -0.13 3.88
CA ALA A 29 -5.30 0.33 5.05
C ALA A 29 -4.07 -0.55 5.30
N TRP A 30 -4.23 -1.87 5.24
CA TRP A 30 -3.11 -2.80 5.40
C TRP A 30 -2.14 -2.75 4.23
N MET A 31 -2.66 -2.69 3.01
CA MET A 31 -1.88 -2.60 1.79
C MET A 31 -0.97 -1.36 1.80
N LEU A 32 -1.52 -0.18 2.07
CA LEU A 32 -0.75 1.07 2.03
C LEU A 32 0.34 1.12 3.10
N GLN A 33 0.11 0.51 4.27
CA GLN A 33 1.13 0.38 5.29
C GLN A 33 2.34 -0.46 4.81
N ASP A 34 2.09 -1.53 4.07
CA ASP A 34 3.14 -2.42 3.57
C ASP A 34 3.69 -2.01 2.20
N LEU A 35 2.97 -1.17 1.46
CA LEU A 35 3.24 -0.81 0.07
C LEU A 35 4.67 -0.29 -0.14
N PRO A 36 5.24 0.59 0.70
CA PRO A 36 6.65 0.99 0.55
C PRO A 36 7.62 -0.19 0.49
N SER A 37 7.41 -1.21 1.34
CA SER A 37 8.26 -2.41 1.36
C SER A 37 8.12 -3.24 0.08
N TYR A 38 6.89 -3.43 -0.41
CA TYR A 38 6.63 -4.18 -1.64
C TYR A 38 7.14 -3.42 -2.88
N ALA A 39 6.94 -2.11 -2.95
CA ALA A 39 7.46 -1.25 -4.01
C ALA A 39 8.99 -1.27 -4.05
N ASN A 40 9.65 -1.14 -2.90
CA ASN A 40 11.12 -1.22 -2.83
C ASN A 40 11.65 -2.60 -3.23
N ARG A 41 10.94 -3.69 -2.92
CA ARG A 41 11.28 -5.02 -3.42
C ARG A 41 11.24 -5.09 -4.95
N VAL A 42 10.25 -4.45 -5.58
CA VAL A 42 10.15 -4.35 -7.05
C VAL A 42 11.32 -3.53 -7.61
N ILE A 43 11.60 -2.35 -7.06
CA ILE A 43 12.74 -1.49 -7.48
C ILE A 43 14.06 -2.26 -7.40
N GLN A 44 14.30 -2.95 -6.29
CA GLN A 44 15.54 -3.72 -6.09
C GLN A 44 15.65 -4.91 -7.06
N ARG A 45 14.53 -5.47 -7.53
CA ARG A 45 14.54 -6.55 -8.51
C ARG A 45 14.80 -6.03 -9.91
N SER A 46 14.18 -4.93 -10.32
CA SER A 46 14.40 -4.33 -11.63
C SER A 46 15.83 -3.76 -11.78
N GLY A 47 16.40 -3.22 -10.71
CA GLY A 47 17.77 -2.69 -10.69
C GLY A 47 18.89 -3.73 -10.79
N ARG A 48 18.59 -5.04 -10.68
CA ARG A 48 19.59 -6.11 -10.83
C ARG A 48 19.94 -6.43 -12.29
N VAL A 49 19.10 -6.01 -13.24
CA VAL A 49 19.29 -6.25 -14.67
C VAL A 49 20.00 -5.02 -15.27
N GLY A 50 21.32 -5.11 -15.45
CA GLY A 50 22.13 -4.09 -16.13
C GLY A 50 22.60 -2.94 -15.22
N LYS A 51 23.76 -3.13 -14.57
CA LYS A 51 24.42 -2.10 -13.75
C LYS A 51 25.11 -1.04 -14.61
N SER A 52 24.60 0.18 -14.54
CA SER A 52 25.40 1.42 -14.48
C SER A 52 24.45 2.61 -14.16
N GLN A 53 24.75 3.34 -13.08
CA GLN A 53 24.34 4.73 -12.82
C GLN A 53 22.84 5.12 -12.82
N LYS A 54 21.88 4.19 -12.64
CA LYS A 54 20.49 4.63 -12.41
C LYS A 54 20.32 5.20 -10.99
N PRO A 55 19.62 6.33 -10.82
CA PRO A 55 19.32 6.86 -9.50
C PRO A 55 18.65 5.78 -8.63
N LYS A 56 19.09 5.66 -7.37
CA LYS A 56 18.45 4.72 -6.45
C LYS A 56 17.13 5.33 -6.04
N LEU A 57 16.03 4.81 -6.55
CA LEU A 57 14.69 5.19 -6.15
C LEU A 57 14.30 4.42 -4.88
N SER A 58 13.57 5.05 -3.98
CA SER A 58 12.96 4.39 -2.83
C SER A 58 11.63 5.05 -2.47
N VAL A 59 10.62 4.24 -2.21
CA VAL A 59 9.33 4.66 -1.66
C VAL A 59 9.42 4.61 -0.13
N PHE A 60 9.03 5.68 0.55
CA PHE A 60 9.17 5.78 2.01
C PHE A 60 7.82 5.75 2.73
N ILE A 61 6.84 6.48 2.20
CA ILE A 61 5.54 6.66 2.84
C ILE A 61 4.45 6.49 1.79
N ALA A 62 3.37 5.82 2.16
CA ALA A 62 2.08 5.91 1.47
C ALA A 62 1.12 6.75 2.32
N GLY A 63 0.48 7.72 1.70
CA GLY A 63 -0.49 8.62 2.33
C GLY A 63 -1.81 7.92 2.64
N LYS A 64 -2.73 8.67 3.25
CA LYS A 64 -4.07 8.17 3.57
C LYS A 64 -4.87 7.90 2.29
N PRO A 65 -5.69 6.83 2.27
CA PRO A 65 -6.57 6.55 1.15
C PRO A 65 -7.79 7.48 1.14
N GLU A 66 -8.30 7.77 -0.04
CA GLU A 66 -9.59 8.38 -0.28
C GLU A 66 -10.39 7.52 -1.27
N PHE A 67 -11.61 7.14 -0.87
CA PHE A 67 -12.47 6.22 -1.63
C PHE A 67 -13.51 6.94 -2.49
N LYS A 68 -13.60 8.28 -2.39
CA LYS A 68 -14.53 9.05 -3.19
C LYS A 68 -14.14 8.97 -4.67
N PRO A 69 -15.02 8.47 -5.56
CA PRO A 69 -14.72 8.42 -6.98
C PRO A 69 -14.45 9.81 -7.54
N LEU A 70 -13.63 9.89 -8.60
CA LEU A 70 -13.45 11.15 -9.30
C LEU A 70 -14.77 11.54 -9.95
N THR A 71 -15.21 12.78 -9.74
CA THR A 71 -16.36 13.30 -10.47
C THR A 71 -15.95 13.48 -11.93
N LEU A 72 -16.70 12.89 -12.86
CA LEU A 72 -16.41 13.00 -14.29
C LEU A 72 -16.74 14.39 -14.88
N GLY A 73 -17.11 15.35 -14.03
CA GLY A 73 -17.60 16.67 -14.43
C GLY A 73 -19.02 16.61 -15.03
N PRO A 74 -19.63 17.78 -15.27
CA PRO A 74 -20.93 17.86 -15.95
C PRO A 74 -20.81 17.39 -17.41
N GLY A 75 -21.78 16.59 -17.88
CA GLY A 75 -21.89 16.18 -19.28
C GLY A 75 -21.35 14.77 -19.62
N VAL A 76 -20.91 13.99 -18.64
CA VAL A 76 -20.43 12.63 -18.88
C VAL A 76 -21.56 11.61 -18.72
N TYR A 77 -21.62 10.69 -19.69
CA TYR A 77 -22.53 9.56 -19.78
C TYR A 77 -22.58 8.83 -18.42
N SER A 78 -23.65 9.04 -17.67
CA SER A 78 -24.07 8.14 -16.60
C SER A 78 -24.77 6.99 -17.31
N PRO A 79 -24.13 5.83 -17.50
CA PRO A 79 -24.80 4.72 -18.12
C PRO A 79 -25.92 4.36 -17.15
N ARG A 80 -27.17 4.66 -17.50
CA ARG A 80 -28.33 4.22 -16.71
C ARG A 80 -28.36 2.69 -16.56
N ASP A 81 -27.51 1.99 -17.33
CA ASP A 81 -27.43 0.55 -17.48
C ASP A 81 -26.04 -0.06 -17.16
N LEU A 82 -25.11 0.67 -16.51
CA LEU A 82 -24.09 -0.06 -15.75
C LEU A 82 -24.86 -0.66 -14.58
N THR A 83 -25.22 -1.94 -14.71
CA THR A 83 -25.85 -2.70 -13.63
C THR A 83 -25.09 -2.40 -12.34
N GLN A 84 -25.77 -2.10 -11.23
CA GLN A 84 -25.16 -1.82 -9.90
C GLN A 84 -23.99 -2.78 -9.57
N LYS A 85 -24.07 -4.01 -10.07
CA LYS A 85 -23.03 -5.04 -10.08
C LYS A 85 -21.64 -4.59 -10.59
N ALA A 86 -21.54 -3.75 -11.61
CA ALA A 86 -20.25 -3.29 -12.16
C ALA A 86 -19.55 -2.25 -11.26
N GLU A 87 -20.33 -1.39 -10.59
CA GLU A 87 -19.84 -0.48 -9.56
C GLU A 87 -19.52 -1.22 -8.24
N GLU A 88 -20.25 -2.30 -7.93
CA GLU A 88 -19.91 -3.20 -6.82
C GLU A 88 -18.61 -3.98 -7.09
N GLU A 89 -18.37 -4.37 -8.35
CA GLU A 89 -17.25 -5.20 -8.75
C GLU A 89 -15.89 -4.48 -8.78
N THR A 90 -15.86 -3.15 -8.99
CA THR A 90 -14.60 -2.39 -9.08
C THR A 90 -14.60 -1.17 -8.16
N GLN A 91 -13.66 -1.16 -7.22
CA GLN A 91 -13.48 -0.10 -6.23
C GLN A 91 -12.32 0.81 -6.63
N GLN A 92 -12.58 2.12 -6.66
CA GLN A 92 -11.53 3.13 -6.85
C GLN A 92 -10.97 3.57 -5.50
N VAL A 93 -9.64 3.66 -5.41
CA VAL A 93 -8.96 4.30 -4.28
C VAL A 93 -7.92 5.29 -4.80
N PHE A 94 -7.96 6.50 -4.25
CA PHE A 94 -6.90 7.48 -4.40
C PHE A 94 -5.95 7.44 -3.21
N PHE A 95 -4.66 7.56 -3.46
CA PHE A 95 -3.65 7.74 -2.42
C PHE A 95 -2.41 8.43 -2.99
N THR A 96 -1.50 8.82 -2.09
CA THR A 96 -0.22 9.43 -2.47
C THR A 96 0.95 8.57 -1.99
N THR A 97 2.10 8.71 -2.64
CA THR A 97 3.36 8.16 -2.12
C THR A 97 4.44 9.22 -2.12
N TRP A 98 5.36 9.12 -1.16
CA TRP A 98 6.56 9.94 -1.10
C TRP A 98 7.78 9.10 -1.44
N GLU A 99 8.55 9.58 -2.41
CA GLU A 99 9.69 8.89 -2.98
C GLU A 99 10.95 9.74 -2.90
N ARG A 100 12.11 9.09 -2.67
CA ARG A 100 13.42 9.73 -2.83
C ARG A 100 14.18 9.06 -3.94
N SER A 101 14.77 9.90 -4.77
CA SER A 101 15.76 9.54 -5.76
C SER A 101 17.13 9.99 -5.27
N TYR A 102 18.03 9.03 -5.04
CA TYR A 102 19.42 9.31 -4.70
C TYR A 102 20.24 9.35 -5.99
N GLN A 103 20.66 10.56 -6.35
CA GLN A 103 21.66 10.83 -7.38
C GLN A 103 23.00 11.14 -6.71
N GLU A 104 24.11 11.03 -7.44
CA GLU A 104 25.47 11.09 -6.86
C GLU A 104 25.73 12.32 -5.99
N GLN A 105 25.15 13.48 -6.32
CA GLN A 105 25.33 14.72 -5.56
C GLN A 105 24.05 15.29 -4.93
N GLN A 106 22.89 14.64 -5.09
CA GLN A 106 21.62 15.20 -4.63
C GLN A 106 20.57 14.15 -4.29
N ILE A 107 19.77 14.47 -3.29
CA ILE A 107 18.54 13.75 -2.95
C ILE A 107 17.39 14.57 -3.52
N ILE A 108 16.61 13.97 -4.41
CA ILE A 108 15.41 14.59 -4.96
C ILE A 108 14.19 13.88 -4.38
N GLU A 109 13.27 14.66 -3.84
CA GLU A 109 12.01 14.19 -3.28
C GLU A 109 10.86 14.44 -4.25
N PHE A 110 9.96 13.47 -4.35
CA PHE A 110 8.77 13.56 -5.18
C PHE A 110 7.56 13.03 -4.42
N GLN A 111 6.41 13.63 -4.71
CA GLN A 111 5.11 13.12 -4.27
C GLN A 111 4.37 12.62 -5.50
N ASN A 112 4.08 11.32 -5.54
CA ASN A 112 3.24 10.74 -6.58
C ASN A 112 1.79 10.64 -6.10
N TYR A 113 0.88 10.79 -7.04
CA TYR A 113 -0.56 10.66 -6.88
C TYR A 113 -1.02 9.44 -7.64
N HIS A 114 -1.86 8.61 -7.03
CA HIS A 114 -2.27 7.33 -7.61
C HIS A 114 -3.78 7.15 -7.51
N TRP A 115 -4.38 6.70 -8.61
CA TRP A 115 -5.75 6.19 -8.67
C TRP A 115 -5.67 4.70 -9.00
N ALA A 116 -5.88 3.86 -8.00
CA ALA A 116 -5.92 2.42 -8.16
C ALA A 116 -7.36 1.93 -8.25
N PHE A 117 -7.59 0.99 -9.15
CA PHE A 117 -8.86 0.34 -9.38
C PHE A 117 -8.71 -1.13 -9.03
N LEU A 118 -9.42 -1.59 -8.02
CA LEU A 118 -9.35 -2.97 -7.53
C LEU A 118 -10.67 -3.67 -7.81
N THR A 119 -10.60 -4.91 -8.26
CA THR A 119 -11.78 -5.73 -8.51
C THR A 119 -11.80 -6.98 -7.64
N ARG A 120 -12.98 -7.35 -7.16
CA ARG A 120 -13.18 -8.56 -6.36
C ARG A 120 -13.35 -9.77 -7.28
N THR A 121 -12.57 -10.82 -7.05
CA THR A 121 -12.69 -12.10 -7.77
C THR A 121 -12.94 -13.24 -6.79
N THR A 122 -13.24 -14.43 -7.31
CA THR A 122 -13.44 -15.65 -6.49
C THR A 122 -12.21 -16.03 -5.66
N SER A 123 -11.02 -15.60 -6.07
CA SER A 123 -9.75 -15.84 -5.38
C SER A 123 -9.26 -14.61 -4.58
N GLY A 124 -10.13 -13.62 -4.35
CA GLY A 124 -9.80 -12.39 -3.64
C GLY A 124 -9.62 -11.16 -4.54
N TRP A 125 -9.11 -10.09 -3.97
CA TRP A 125 -8.92 -8.81 -4.65
C TRP A 125 -7.80 -8.85 -5.69
N ARG A 126 -8.03 -8.22 -6.84
CA ARG A 126 -7.06 -8.04 -7.92
C ARG A 126 -6.96 -6.58 -8.34
N LEU A 127 -5.79 -6.19 -8.80
CA LEU A 127 -5.58 -4.89 -9.41
C LEU A 127 -6.06 -4.90 -10.86
N ALA A 128 -6.99 -4.02 -11.20
CA ALA A 128 -7.46 -3.82 -12.57
C ALA A 128 -6.60 -2.77 -13.30
N ALA A 129 -6.41 -1.61 -12.68
CA ALA A 129 -5.61 -0.52 -13.25
C ALA A 129 -5.01 0.38 -12.17
N VAL A 130 -3.92 1.09 -12.51
CA VAL A 130 -3.38 2.21 -11.72
C VAL A 130 -3.03 3.33 -12.66
N TYR A 131 -3.56 4.51 -12.38
CA TYR A 131 -3.14 5.74 -13.03
C TYR A 131 -2.34 6.59 -12.06
N SER A 132 -1.26 7.20 -12.54
CA SER A 132 -0.37 8.00 -11.70
C SER A 132 -0.05 9.36 -12.30
N SER A 133 0.18 10.33 -11.43
CA SER A 133 0.71 11.66 -11.75
C SER A 133 1.87 11.97 -10.81
N LEU A 134 2.96 12.53 -11.34
CA LEU A 134 4.16 12.87 -10.59
C LEU A 134 4.12 14.35 -10.18
N GLY A 135 4.13 14.63 -8.88
CA GLY A 135 4.31 15.96 -8.32
C GLY A 135 5.75 16.24 -7.89
N SER A 136 6.16 17.50 -7.92
CA SER A 136 7.41 17.93 -7.29
C SER A 136 7.22 18.14 -5.80
N TYR A 137 8.27 17.86 -5.01
CA TYR A 137 8.32 18.20 -3.59
C TYR A 137 9.60 19.00 -3.27
N PRO A 138 9.50 20.14 -2.54
CA PRO A 138 8.27 20.86 -2.20
C PRO A 138 7.54 21.37 -3.46
N THR A 139 6.21 21.46 -3.37
CA THR A 139 5.29 21.75 -4.50
C THR A 139 5.63 23.08 -5.14
N SER A 140 6.37 23.01 -6.25
CA SER A 140 6.88 24.16 -6.99
C SER A 140 6.38 24.18 -8.42
N LYS A 141 5.89 23.05 -8.92
CA LYS A 141 5.40 22.84 -10.28
C LYS A 141 4.10 22.06 -10.23
N PRO A 142 3.18 22.28 -11.19
CA PRO A 142 2.00 21.45 -11.31
C PRO A 142 2.42 19.97 -11.52
N PRO A 143 1.64 19.01 -11.01
CA PRO A 143 1.86 17.60 -11.26
C PRO A 143 1.84 17.29 -12.77
N THR A 144 2.57 16.25 -13.18
CA THR A 144 2.57 15.80 -14.58
C THR A 144 1.20 15.30 -15.00
N PRO A 145 0.88 15.27 -16.30
CA PRO A 145 -0.32 14.60 -16.79
C PRO A 145 -0.43 13.16 -16.26
N ILE A 146 -1.67 12.73 -16.01
CA ILE A 146 -2.00 11.39 -15.53
C ILE A 146 -1.62 10.36 -16.61
N ARG A 147 -1.01 9.25 -16.21
CA ARG A 147 -0.61 8.14 -17.09
C ARG A 147 -0.99 6.79 -16.49
N GLU A 148 -1.35 5.83 -17.33
CA GLU A 148 -1.49 4.42 -16.93
C GLU A 148 -0.13 3.91 -16.43
N SER A 149 -0.13 3.20 -15.30
CA SER A 149 1.07 2.84 -14.54
C SER A 149 0.95 1.49 -13.81
N SER A 150 0.04 0.60 -14.25
CA SER A 150 -0.17 -0.73 -13.64
C SER A 150 1.08 -1.62 -13.68
N GLU A 151 1.92 -1.43 -14.69
CA GLU A 151 3.20 -2.14 -14.82
C GLU A 151 4.37 -1.42 -14.13
N GLY A 152 4.13 -0.22 -13.58
CA GLY A 152 5.10 0.55 -12.81
C GLY A 152 5.37 -0.04 -11.43
N VAL A 153 6.31 0.58 -10.70
CA VAL A 153 6.76 0.12 -9.37
C VAL A 153 5.57 -0.05 -8.40
N ILE A 154 4.69 0.95 -8.33
CA ILE A 154 3.53 0.93 -7.42
C ILE A 154 2.51 -0.13 -7.86
N GLY A 155 2.16 -0.21 -9.14
CA GLY A 155 1.24 -1.21 -9.65
C GLY A 155 1.73 -2.64 -9.40
N GLN A 156 2.99 -2.93 -9.70
CA GLN A 156 3.62 -4.22 -9.40
C GLN A 156 3.70 -4.51 -7.90
N GLY A 157 3.99 -3.48 -7.08
CA GLY A 157 3.99 -3.57 -5.62
C GLY A 157 2.62 -4.00 -5.08
N ILE A 158 1.55 -3.36 -5.56
CA ILE A 158 0.16 -3.70 -5.22
C ILE A 158 -0.18 -5.13 -5.65
N LYS A 159 0.10 -5.51 -6.90
CA LYS A 159 -0.14 -6.88 -7.40
C LYS A 159 0.54 -7.93 -6.53
N LEU A 160 1.80 -7.66 -6.13
CA LEU A 160 2.57 -8.57 -5.30
C LEU A 160 2.01 -8.66 -3.87
N TRP A 161 1.60 -7.54 -3.28
CA TRP A 161 0.96 -7.51 -1.97
C TRP A 161 -0.38 -8.25 -1.97
N LEU A 162 -1.26 -7.97 -2.94
CA LEU A 162 -2.57 -8.63 -3.07
C LEU A 162 -2.43 -10.14 -3.22
N ARG A 163 -1.45 -10.59 -4.02
CA ARG A 163 -1.14 -12.01 -4.16
C ARG A 163 -0.73 -12.64 -2.83
N ASP A 164 0.19 -12.01 -2.10
CA ASP A 164 0.68 -12.55 -0.82
C ASP A 164 -0.43 -12.48 0.26
N CYS A 165 -1.31 -11.48 0.22
CA CYS A 165 -2.52 -11.38 1.03
C CYS A 165 -3.47 -12.55 0.78
N ALA A 166 -3.84 -12.80 -0.48
CA ALA A 166 -4.79 -13.84 -0.86
C ALA A 166 -4.38 -15.25 -0.42
N VAL A 167 -3.08 -15.52 -0.28
CA VAL A 167 -2.56 -16.82 0.19
C VAL A 167 -2.09 -16.81 1.65
N GLY A 168 -2.41 -15.78 2.43
CA GLY A 168 -2.08 -15.70 3.86
C GLY A 168 -0.58 -15.59 4.16
N LYS A 169 0.21 -15.04 3.23
CA LYS A 169 1.67 -14.88 3.35
C LYS A 169 2.11 -13.49 3.81
N LEU A 170 1.18 -12.63 4.21
CA LEU A 170 1.55 -11.38 4.88
C LEU A 170 2.36 -11.72 6.14
N ARG A 171 3.48 -11.03 6.34
CA ARG A 171 4.32 -11.28 7.53
C ARG A 171 3.46 -11.04 8.76
N SER A 172 3.40 -12.02 9.67
CA SER A 172 2.65 -11.93 10.92
C SER A 172 3.00 -10.62 11.63
N ARG A 173 2.02 -9.72 11.76
CA ARG A 173 2.22 -8.48 12.48
C ARG A 173 2.31 -8.83 13.97
N SER A 174 3.50 -8.69 14.54
CA SER A 174 3.62 -8.54 15.99
C SER A 174 2.93 -7.22 16.32
N LEU A 175 1.71 -7.27 16.84
CA LEU A 175 1.10 -6.15 17.54
C LEU A 175 1.96 -5.90 18.78
N SER A 176 3.01 -5.09 18.66
CA SER A 176 3.69 -4.55 19.82
C SER A 176 2.65 -3.72 20.57
N LYS A 177 2.17 -4.26 21.71
CA LYS A 177 1.26 -3.60 22.64
C LYS A 177 1.65 -2.13 22.77
N ALA A 178 0.68 -1.25 22.52
CA ALA A 178 0.80 0.17 22.79
C ALA A 178 1.28 0.39 24.23
N PHE A 179 2.22 1.32 24.35
CA PHE A 179 2.80 1.89 25.56
C PHE A 179 1.77 1.98 26.71
N SER A 180 2.06 1.36 27.86
CA SER A 180 1.28 1.59 29.08
C SER A 180 1.49 3.03 29.57
N PRO A 181 0.44 3.77 29.94
CA PRO A 181 0.62 5.05 30.59
C PRO A 181 1.19 4.84 32.00
N ILE A 182 2.25 5.57 32.31
CA ILE A 182 2.85 5.66 33.64
C ILE A 182 1.79 6.22 34.59
N LYS A 183 1.36 5.43 35.57
CA LYS A 183 0.56 5.92 36.69
C LYS A 183 1.44 6.79 37.58
N HIS A 184 1.17 8.08 37.65
CA HIS A 184 1.69 8.92 38.72
C HIS A 184 0.90 8.63 40.00
N HIS A 185 1.55 8.02 40.98
CA HIS A 185 1.09 8.04 42.36
C HIS A 185 1.37 9.43 42.95
N LYS A 186 0.34 10.06 43.50
CA LYS A 186 0.43 10.92 44.68
C LYS A 186 -0.45 10.32 45.75
#